data_AF-A0A2P7V3R2-F1
#
_entry.id   AF-A0A2P7V3R2-F1
#
_cell.length_a   1.000
_cell.length_b   1.000
_cell.length_c   1.000
_cell.angle_alpha   90.00
_cell.angle_beta   90.00
_cell.angle_gamma   90.00
#
_symmetry.space_group_name_H-M   'P 1'
#
loop_
_entity.id
_entity.type
_entity.pdbx_description
1 polymer ?
#
loop_
_entity_poly.entity_id
_entity_poly.type
_entity_poly.pdbx_seq_one_letter_code
_entity_poly.pdbx_strand_id
1 'polypeptide(L)'
;MQNELGRTIESLRKAKKLSLRAVSDITGLSFSYIRDLELGVNRSTKQPVNPTTETLQKLATAYDHPLENLLKLAGLVEVANAFEKILNDPDINDKKKEAVRILMAMDDSDESLDRVIGILNALK
;
A
#
# COMPACT_ATOMS: atom_id res chain seq x y z
N MET A 1 1.40 -3.49 17.99
CA MET A 1 1.95 -3.96 16.71
C MET A 1 3.08 -3.03 16.33
N GLN A 2 4.24 -3.58 15.96
CA GLN A 2 5.44 -2.77 15.70
C GLN A 2 5.20 -1.90 14.45
N ASN A 3 5.68 -0.65 14.49
CA ASN A 3 5.68 0.27 13.35
C ASN A 3 6.61 -0.26 12.23
N GLU A 4 6.16 -1.27 11.49
CA GLU A 4 6.95 -1.94 10.45
C GLU A 4 7.17 -1.04 9.24
N LEU A 5 6.16 -0.25 8.86
CA LEU A 5 6.28 0.75 7.80
C LEU A 5 7.39 1.76 8.11
N GLY A 6 7.36 2.39 9.28
CA GLY A 6 8.36 3.40 9.66
C GLY A 6 9.76 2.82 9.80
N ARG A 7 9.91 1.60 10.33
CA ARG A 7 11.21 0.90 10.36
C ARG A 7 11.74 0.59 8.97
N THR A 8 10.87 0.22 8.04
CA THR A 8 11.23 -0.02 6.65
C THR A 8 11.70 1.27 5.98
N ILE A 9 10.96 2.35 6.14
CA ILE A 9 11.34 3.69 5.64
C ILE A 9 12.70 4.13 6.21
N GLU A 10 12.92 3.97 7.51
CA GLU A 10 14.20 4.32 8.15
C GLU A 10 15.36 3.47 7.60
N SER A 11 15.12 2.16 7.41
CA SER A 11 16.13 1.23 6.89
C SER A 11 16.50 1.56 5.45
N LEU A 12 15.52 1.86 4.59
CA LEU A 12 15.75 2.29 3.21
C LEU A 12 16.57 3.58 3.15
N ARG A 13 16.22 4.58 3.97
CA ARG A 13 16.97 5.84 4.04
C ARG A 13 18.42 5.61 4.46
N LYS A 14 18.65 4.80 5.50
CA LYS A 14 20.00 4.48 5.99
C LYS A 14 20.80 3.68 4.98
N ALA A 15 20.18 2.73 4.26
CA ALA A 15 20.82 1.95 3.22
C ALA A 15 21.33 2.84 2.06
N LYS A 16 20.56 3.86 1.68
CA LYS A 16 20.98 4.88 0.70
C LYS A 16 21.89 5.96 1.29
N LYS A 17 22.23 5.89 2.58
CA LYS A 17 23.04 6.88 3.33
C LYS A 17 22.49 8.30 3.26
N LEU A 18 21.17 8.45 3.16
CA LEU A 18 20.52 9.76 3.06
C LEU A 18 20.21 10.34 4.44
N SER A 19 20.42 11.65 4.59
CA SER A 19 19.92 12.39 5.75
C SER A 19 18.42 12.66 5.60
N LEU A 20 17.71 12.97 6.69
CA LEU A 20 16.31 13.37 6.62
C LEU A 20 16.10 14.61 5.74
N ARG A 21 17.08 15.53 5.72
CA ARG A 21 17.06 16.71 4.85
C ARG A 21 17.25 16.34 3.38
N ALA A 22 18.17 15.45 3.07
CA ALA A 22 18.36 14.97 1.70
C ALA A 22 17.08 14.32 1.16
N VAL A 23 16.39 13.51 1.97
CA VAL A 23 15.09 12.94 1.56
C VAL A 23 14.02 14.03 1.41
N SER A 24 14.03 15.03 2.28
CA SER A 24 13.14 16.21 2.18
C SER A 24 13.33 16.93 0.84
N ASP A 25 14.58 17.12 0.42
CA ASP A 25 14.92 17.78 -0.85
C ASP A 25 14.48 16.96 -2.06
N ILE A 26 14.62 15.62 -2.01
CA ILE A 26 14.23 14.71 -3.09
C ILE A 26 12.71 14.58 -3.23
N THR A 27 12.00 14.50 -2.10
CA THR A 27 10.57 14.15 -2.06
C THR A 27 9.64 15.36 -1.95
N GLY A 28 10.16 16.51 -1.53
CA GLY A 28 9.36 17.68 -1.14
C GLY A 28 8.58 17.50 0.17
N LEU A 29 8.74 16.37 0.88
CA LEU A 29 8.15 16.14 2.20
C LEU A 29 9.00 16.83 3.26
N SER A 30 8.40 17.40 4.31
CA SER A 30 9.23 17.99 5.38
C SER A 30 10.07 16.94 6.12
N PHE A 31 11.32 17.27 6.45
CA PHE A 31 12.20 16.39 7.23
C PHE A 31 11.58 15.96 8.58
N SER A 32 10.76 16.83 9.19
CA SER A 32 10.01 16.52 10.41
C SER A 32 8.96 15.44 10.18
N TYR A 33 8.20 15.55 9.08
CA TYR A 33 7.21 14.54 8.70
C TYR A 33 7.86 13.20 8.34
N ILE A 34 8.99 13.21 7.61
CA ILE A 34 9.76 11.99 7.33
C ILE A 34 10.18 11.31 8.64
N ARG A 35 10.64 12.08 9.63
CA ARG A 35 10.98 11.52 10.93
C ARG A 35 9.77 10.96 11.67
N ASP A 36 8.63 11.65 11.62
CA ASP A 36 7.40 11.19 12.25
C ASP A 36 6.87 9.90 11.59
N LEU A 37 7.05 9.74 10.27
CA LEU A 37 6.80 8.50 9.54
C LEU A 37 7.71 7.36 10.01
N GLU A 38 9.02 7.60 10.14
CA GLU A 38 9.97 6.59 10.64
C GLU A 38 9.62 6.12 12.06
N LEU A 39 9.14 7.04 12.90
CA LEU A 39 8.72 6.73 14.27
C LEU A 39 7.30 6.14 14.33
N GLY A 40 6.49 6.33 13.28
CA GLY A 40 5.10 5.89 13.21
C GLY A 40 4.16 6.73 14.08
N VAL A 41 4.66 7.84 14.63
CA VAL A 41 3.94 8.71 15.55
C VAL A 41 4.34 10.16 15.30
N ASN A 42 3.34 11.04 15.26
CA ASN A 42 3.57 12.46 15.22
C ASN A 42 4.13 12.89 16.58
N ARG A 43 5.34 13.45 16.59
CA ARG A 43 6.03 13.77 17.85
C ARG A 43 5.34 14.87 18.66
N SER A 44 4.60 15.75 17.98
CA SER A 44 3.86 16.87 18.60
C SER A 44 2.52 16.43 19.18
N THR A 45 1.73 15.65 18.44
CA THR A 45 0.37 15.25 18.86
C THR A 45 0.29 13.89 19.53
N LYS A 46 1.37 13.09 19.47
CA LYS A 46 1.44 11.69 19.91
C LYS A 46 0.46 10.74 19.20
N GLN A 47 -0.15 11.20 18.10
CA GLN A 47 -1.06 10.38 17.30
C GLN A 47 -0.29 9.54 16.26
N PRO A 48 -0.82 8.37 15.87
CA PRO A 48 -0.27 7.59 14.76
C PRO A 48 -0.17 8.42 13.48
N VAL A 49 0.87 8.18 12.68
CA VAL A 49 1.00 8.79 11.35
C VAL A 49 0.56 7.80 10.29
N ASN A 50 -0.47 8.17 9.53
CA ASN A 50 -0.96 7.40 8.39
C ASN A 50 -0.59 8.15 7.10
N PRO A 51 0.43 7.71 6.35
CA PRO A 51 0.79 8.34 5.07
C PRO A 51 -0.25 8.08 3.98
N THR A 52 -0.36 9.01 3.04
CA THR A 52 -1.16 8.84 1.82
C THR A 52 -0.41 7.99 0.78
N THR A 53 -1.14 7.44 -0.21
CA THR A 53 -0.54 6.76 -1.36
C THR A 53 0.47 7.63 -2.10
N GLU A 54 0.19 8.92 -2.28
CA GLU A 54 1.11 9.88 -2.90
C GLU A 54 2.42 10.04 -2.07
N THR A 55 2.30 10.10 -0.74
CA THR A 55 3.47 10.14 0.16
C THR A 55 4.34 8.90 -0.02
N LEU A 56 3.71 7.71 -0.06
CA LEU A 56 4.41 6.46 -0.26
C LEU A 56 5.03 6.35 -1.66
N GLN A 57 4.37 6.87 -2.69
CA GLN A 57 4.95 6.95 -4.04
C GLN A 57 6.21 7.80 -4.07
N LYS A 58 6.21 8.97 -3.41
CA LYS A 58 7.39 9.84 -3.31
C LYS A 58 8.57 9.12 -2.63
N LEU A 59 8.30 8.42 -1.54
CA LEU A 59 9.31 7.66 -0.80
C LEU A 59 9.82 6.45 -1.59
N ALA A 60 8.91 5.70 -2.24
CA ALA A 60 9.24 4.59 -3.12
C ALA A 60 10.22 5.02 -4.22
N THR A 61 9.92 6.14 -4.91
CA THR A 61 10.79 6.71 -5.93
C THR A 61 12.13 7.17 -5.35
N ALA A 62 12.14 7.88 -4.22
CA ALA A 62 13.38 8.39 -3.60
C ALA A 62 14.33 7.28 -3.14
N TYR A 63 13.79 6.12 -2.76
CA TYR A 63 14.57 4.98 -2.30
C TYR A 63 14.77 3.89 -3.35
N ASP A 64 14.22 4.05 -4.56
CA ASP A 64 14.21 3.00 -5.59
C ASP A 64 13.67 1.68 -5.01
N HIS A 65 12.48 1.77 -4.41
CA HIS A 65 11.80 0.67 -3.72
C HIS A 65 10.39 0.47 -4.29
N PRO A 66 9.90 -0.77 -4.44
CA PRO A 66 8.55 -1.01 -4.94
C PRO A 66 7.47 -0.34 -4.08
N LEU A 67 6.61 0.47 -4.70
CA LEU A 67 5.48 1.13 -4.02
C LEU A 67 4.56 0.11 -3.34
N GLU A 68 4.30 -1.01 -4.01
CA GLU A 68 3.39 -2.06 -3.52
C GLU A 68 3.79 -2.57 -2.12
N ASN A 69 5.08 -2.72 -1.85
CA ASN A 69 5.57 -3.14 -0.53
C ASN A 69 5.23 -2.10 0.54
N LEU A 70 5.40 -0.82 0.25
CA LEU A 70 5.07 0.25 1.19
C LEU A 70 3.56 0.34 1.42
N LEU A 71 2.75 0.17 0.37
CA LEU A 71 1.30 0.16 0.49
C LEU A 71 0.79 -1.03 1.30
N LYS A 72 1.39 -2.22 1.12
CA LYS A 72 1.10 -3.42 1.94
C LYS A 72 1.40 -3.17 3.42
N LEU A 73 2.57 -2.61 3.73
CA LEU A 73 2.97 -2.26 5.09
C LEU A 73 2.10 -1.14 5.71
N ALA A 74 1.54 -0.27 4.88
CA ALA A 74 0.62 0.79 5.32
C ALA A 74 -0.83 0.32 5.48
N GLY A 75 -1.15 -0.94 5.13
CA GLY A 75 -2.52 -1.45 5.12
C GLY A 75 -3.40 -0.83 4.03
N LEU A 76 -2.79 -0.23 3.00
CA LEU A 76 -3.52 0.44 1.90
C LEU A 76 -3.84 -0.48 0.72
N VAL A 77 -3.26 -1.68 0.67
CA VAL A 77 -3.61 -2.72 -0.31
C VAL A 77 -4.47 -3.80 0.35
N GLU A 78 -5.65 -3.42 0.83
CA GLU A 78 -6.58 -4.40 1.43
C GLU A 78 -7.27 -5.27 0.37
N VAL A 79 -7.48 -4.77 -0.86
CA VAL A 79 -8.21 -5.51 -1.91
C VAL A 79 -7.43 -6.72 -2.41
N ALA A 80 -6.14 -6.57 -2.74
CA ALA A 80 -5.30 -7.71 -3.11
C ALA A 80 -5.16 -8.70 -1.94
N ASN A 81 -5.03 -8.20 -0.71
CA ASN A 81 -5.00 -9.03 0.48
C ASN A 81 -6.32 -9.79 0.72
N ALA A 82 -7.47 -9.19 0.40
CA ALA A 82 -8.77 -9.86 0.51
C ALA A 82 -8.89 -11.01 -0.50
N PHE A 83 -8.50 -10.77 -1.76
CA PHE A 83 -8.49 -11.81 -2.78
C PHE A 83 -7.48 -12.92 -2.46
N GLU A 84 -6.26 -12.60 -2.03
CA GLU A 84 -5.28 -13.59 -1.61
C GLU A 84 -5.76 -14.41 -0.40
N LYS A 85 -6.42 -13.79 0.58
CA LYS A 85 -7.04 -14.51 1.70
C LYS A 85 -8.09 -15.50 1.20
N ILE A 86 -9.00 -15.07 0.31
CA ILE A 86 -10.03 -15.94 -0.25
C ILE A 86 -9.43 -17.09 -1.05
N LEU A 87 -8.38 -16.84 -1.84
CA LEU A 87 -7.71 -17.86 -2.66
C LEU A 87 -7.01 -18.92 -1.79
N ASN A 88 -6.42 -18.50 -0.66
CA ASN A 88 -5.66 -19.37 0.24
C ASN A 88 -6.51 -20.00 1.37
N ASP A 89 -7.76 -19.59 1.52
CA ASP A 89 -8.67 -20.12 2.55
C ASP A 89 -9.14 -21.55 2.21
N PRO A 90 -8.86 -22.57 3.04
CA PRO A 90 -9.28 -23.94 2.78
C PRO A 90 -10.80 -24.14 2.83
N ASP A 91 -11.54 -23.27 3.52
CA ASP A 91 -13.00 -23.37 3.69
C ASP A 91 -13.78 -22.77 2.50
N ILE A 92 -13.10 -22.06 1.60
CA ILE A 92 -13.71 -21.51 0.38
C ILE A 92 -13.60 -22.52 -0.77
N ASN A 93 -14.75 -22.83 -1.39
CA ASN A 93 -14.80 -23.75 -2.53
C ASN A 93 -14.17 -23.20 -3.82
N ASP A 94 -13.81 -24.11 -4.73
CA ASP A 94 -13.11 -23.77 -5.97
C ASP A 94 -13.89 -22.83 -6.89
N LYS A 95 -15.23 -22.90 -6.91
CA LYS A 95 -16.04 -21.98 -7.74
C LYS A 95 -15.88 -20.53 -7.28
N LYS A 96 -15.88 -20.29 -5.97
CA LYS A 96 -15.67 -18.96 -5.41
C LYS A 96 -14.24 -18.47 -5.65
N LYS A 97 -13.24 -19.35 -5.51
CA LYS A 97 -11.84 -19.03 -5.82
C LYS A 97 -11.65 -18.70 -7.29
N GLU A 98 -12.31 -19.42 -8.19
CA GLU A 98 -12.24 -19.19 -9.62
C GLU A 98 -12.83 -17.83 -10.02
N ALA A 99 -13.96 -17.43 -9.42
CA ALA A 99 -14.51 -16.09 -9.62
C ALA A 99 -13.51 -14.99 -9.21
N VAL A 100 -12.78 -15.19 -8.11
CA VAL A 100 -11.72 -14.27 -7.68
C VAL A 100 -10.56 -14.23 -8.68
N ARG A 101 -10.09 -15.38 -9.18
CA ARG A 101 -9.03 -15.42 -10.20
C ARG A 101 -9.43 -14.68 -11.48
N ILE A 102 -10.66 -14.86 -11.92
CA ILE A 102 -11.20 -14.15 -13.08
C ILE A 102 -11.17 -12.65 -12.82
N LEU A 103 -11.70 -12.18 -11.69
CA LEU A 103 -11.67 -10.76 -11.33
C LEU A 103 -10.24 -10.18 -11.26
N MET A 104 -9.27 -10.94 -10.77
CA MET A 104 -7.86 -10.52 -10.71
C MET A 104 -7.17 -10.49 -12.07
N ALA A 105 -7.64 -11.27 -13.04
CA ALA A 105 -7.09 -11.33 -14.40
C ALA A 105 -7.75 -10.33 -15.37
N MET A 106 -8.85 -9.67 -14.94
CA MET A 106 -9.47 -8.61 -15.72
C MET A 106 -8.55 -7.38 -15.75
N ASP A 107 -8.46 -6.75 -16.92
CA ASP A 107 -7.80 -5.45 -17.04
C ASP A 107 -8.66 -4.34 -16.41
N ASP A 108 -8.03 -3.20 -16.15
CA ASP A 108 -8.66 -2.02 -15.57
C ASP A 108 -9.38 -1.15 -16.63
N SER A 109 -9.68 -1.70 -17.81
CA SER A 109 -10.42 -0.98 -18.83
C SER A 109 -11.87 -0.73 -18.41
N ASP A 110 -12.42 0.41 -18.84
CA ASP A 110 -13.83 0.76 -18.60
C ASP A 110 -14.78 -0.34 -19.11
N GLU A 111 -14.45 -0.98 -20.25
CA GLU A 111 -15.25 -2.07 -20.81
C GLU A 111 -15.30 -3.29 -19.89
N SER A 112 -14.17 -3.66 -19.28
CA SER A 112 -14.10 -4.74 -18.30
C SER A 112 -14.92 -4.42 -17.05
N LEU A 113 -14.86 -3.17 -16.57
CA LEU A 113 -15.63 -2.71 -15.41
C LEU A 113 -17.14 -2.69 -15.68
N ASP A 114 -17.57 -2.22 -16.84
CA ASP A 114 -18.97 -2.19 -17.27
C ASP A 114 -19.58 -3.59 -17.33
N ARG A 115 -18.81 -4.58 -17.79
CA ARG A 115 -19.22 -5.99 -17.79
C ARG A 115 -19.46 -6.51 -16.37
N VAL A 116 -18.59 -6.17 -15.40
CA VAL A 116 -18.78 -6.56 -14.00
C VAL A 116 -20.04 -5.93 -13.43
N ILE A 117 -20.27 -4.63 -13.69
CA ILE A 117 -21.48 -3.93 -13.24
C ILE A 117 -22.73 -4.59 -13.83
N GLY A 118 -22.71 -4.98 -15.12
CA GLY A 118 -23.78 -5.71 -15.77
C GLY A 118 -24.11 -7.04 -15.09
N ILE A 119 -23.08 -7.85 -14.77
CA ILE A 119 -23.25 -9.13 -14.06
C ILE A 119 -23.84 -8.90 -12.66
N LEU A 120 -23.32 -7.93 -11.90
CA LEU A 120 -23.80 -7.63 -10.55
C LEU A 120 -25.28 -7.18 -10.55
N ASN A 121 -25.69 -6.42 -11.56
CA ASN A 121 -27.08 -6.01 -11.71
C ASN A 121 -28.00 -7.17 -12.10
N ALA A 122 -27.52 -8.17 -12.83
CA ALA A 122 -28.29 -9.37 -13.18
C ALA A 122 -28.48 -10.36 -12.02
N LEU A 123 -27.72 -10.19 -10.93
CA LEU A 123 -27.81 -11.02 -9.71
C LEU A 123 -28.71 -10.40 -8.62
N LYS A 124 -29.24 -9.19 -8.84
CA LYS A 124 -30.25 -8.55 -7.98
C LYS A 124 -31.65 -8.91 -8.44
#